data_AF-A0A6A5GXY3-F1
#
_entry.id   AF-A0A6A5GXY3-F1
#
_cell.length_a   1.000
_cell.length_b   1.000
_cell.length_c   1.000
_cell.angle_alpha   90.00
_cell.angle_beta   90.00
_cell.angle_gamma   90.00
#
_symmetry.space_group_name_H-M   'P 1'
#
loop_
_entity.id
_entity.type
_entity.pdbx_description
1 polymer ?
#
loop_
_entity_poly.entity_id
_entity_poly.type
_entity_poly.pdbx_seq_one_letter_code
_entity_poly.pdbx_strand_id
1 'polypeptide(L)'
;MKCCLFYFKKLDTIAIVNRKIFFKYDMSLEKEARKMKSCDDFKHGVNYRVEDYGGKTSHPIWQGFVTSSVNKNTYLFMEEKHPLQTSFLHCDLTTPCLLDALRADNFANYTRSYIVLFGPRGTLSLSDFQHGPPGSKCTHGKTELDFCIAPPRSEMETSTPGSKIGITAPSRSEMETTGPSSENNGESEEVNSIFVYLCIAFMSLFL
;
A
#
# COMPACT_ATOMS: atom_id res chain seq x y z
N MET A 1 -4.78 -13.63 13.20
CA MET A 1 -3.93 -12.93 12.22
C MET A 1 -2.83 -12.17 12.94
N LYS A 2 -1.60 -12.19 12.42
CA LYS A 2 -0.43 -11.45 12.93
C LYS A 2 0.14 -10.61 11.80
N CYS A 3 0.32 -9.30 12.01
CA CYS A 3 0.88 -8.42 10.99
C CYS A 3 2.34 -8.12 11.29
N CYS A 4 3.22 -8.27 10.29
CA CYS A 4 4.61 -7.86 10.42
C CYS A 4 4.77 -6.44 9.88
N LEU A 5 5.47 -5.59 10.63
CA LEU A 5 5.96 -4.32 10.13
C LEU A 5 7.14 -4.59 9.18
N PHE A 6 6.86 -4.64 7.89
CA PHE A 6 7.91 -4.58 6.89
C PHE A 6 8.25 -3.12 6.63
N TYR A 7 9.48 -2.74 6.95
CA TYR A 7 9.97 -1.38 6.68
C TYR A 7 10.46 -1.20 5.24
N PHE A 8 10.76 -2.30 4.52
CA PHE A 8 11.41 -2.23 3.22
C PHE A 8 11.00 -3.39 2.30
N LYS A 9 10.33 -3.09 1.18
CA LYS A 9 10.27 -3.98 0.01
C LYS A 9 10.83 -3.20 -1.18
N LYS A 10 11.98 -3.64 -1.71
CA LYS A 10 12.54 -3.13 -2.96
C LYS A 10 11.88 -3.90 -4.09
N LEU A 11 11.32 -3.19 -5.07
CA LEU A 11 10.64 -3.82 -6.19
C LEU A 11 11.29 -3.44 -7.51
N ASP A 12 11.41 -4.45 -8.37
CA ASP A 12 11.82 -4.29 -9.74
C ASP A 12 10.77 -3.46 -10.47
N THR A 13 11.18 -2.26 -10.84
CA THR A 13 10.29 -1.30 -11.49
C THR A 13 10.05 -1.76 -12.92
N ILE A 14 8.78 -1.85 -13.32
CA ILE A 14 8.45 -2.09 -14.72
C ILE A 14 8.91 -0.87 -15.52
N ALA A 15 9.74 -1.08 -16.54
CA ALA A 15 10.33 -0.02 -17.35
C ALA A 15 9.31 0.88 -18.09
N ILE A 16 8.03 0.53 -18.08
CA ILE A 16 6.95 1.27 -18.77
C ILE A 16 6.19 2.22 -17.84
N VAL A 17 6.22 1.99 -16.52
CA VAL A 17 5.50 2.83 -15.54
C VAL A 17 6.43 3.95 -15.11
N ASN A 18 5.99 5.18 -15.34
CA ASN A 18 6.86 6.35 -15.13
C ASN A 18 7.05 6.75 -13.65
N ARG A 19 6.33 6.11 -12.71
CA ARG A 19 6.52 6.27 -11.27
C ARG A 19 7.13 5.00 -10.68
N LYS A 20 8.26 5.18 -10.01
CA LYS A 20 9.00 4.14 -9.28
C LYS A 20 8.80 4.39 -7.79
N ILE A 21 8.06 3.57 -7.06
CA ILE A 21 7.61 3.96 -5.72
C ILE A 21 8.32 3.17 -4.63
N PHE A 22 8.57 3.88 -3.54
CA PHE A 22 9.04 3.31 -2.29
C PHE A 22 7.86 3.10 -1.34
N PHE A 23 7.68 1.87 -0.86
CA PHE A 23 6.62 1.52 0.08
C PHE A 23 7.04 1.76 1.52
N LYS A 24 6.16 2.39 2.29
CA LYS A 24 6.33 2.66 3.73
C LYS A 24 5.30 1.89 4.55
N TYR A 25 5.60 1.67 5.82
CA TYR A 25 4.58 1.23 6.77
C TYR A 25 3.55 2.35 7.02
N ASP A 26 2.27 1.98 7.14
CA ASP A 26 1.16 2.88 7.45
C ASP A 26 0.29 2.30 8.56
N MET A 27 0.25 2.99 9.72
CA MET A 27 -0.52 2.58 10.89
C MET A 27 -2.04 2.51 10.62
N SER A 28 -2.56 3.26 9.65
CA SER A 28 -3.97 3.14 9.25
C SER A 28 -4.28 1.82 8.57
N LEU A 29 -3.35 1.28 7.75
CA LEU A 29 -3.52 -0.04 7.14
C LEU A 29 -3.59 -1.11 8.22
N GLU A 30 -2.81 -0.96 9.28
CA GLU A 30 -2.88 -1.89 10.42
C GLU A 30 -4.22 -1.79 11.15
N LYS A 31 -4.73 -0.57 11.35
CA LYS A 31 -6.07 -0.39 11.94
C LYS A 31 -7.16 -1.04 11.07
N GLU A 32 -7.06 -0.95 9.75
CA GLU A 32 -7.99 -1.64 8.84
C GLU A 32 -7.82 -3.17 8.91
N ALA A 33 -6.59 -3.68 8.86
CA ALA A 33 -6.31 -5.11 8.97
C ALA A 33 -6.86 -5.69 10.28
N ARG A 34 -6.71 -4.99 11.40
CA ARG A 34 -7.23 -5.44 12.71
C ARG A 34 -8.75 -5.62 12.75
N LYS A 35 -9.51 -4.95 11.86
CA LYS A 35 -10.97 -5.13 11.73
C LYS A 35 -11.34 -6.43 11.02
N MET A 36 -10.46 -6.97 10.18
CA MET A 36 -10.69 -8.21 9.45
C MET A 36 -10.57 -9.41 10.39
N LYS A 37 -11.63 -10.21 10.49
CA LYS A 37 -11.70 -11.39 11.38
C LYS A 37 -11.80 -12.70 10.62
N SER A 38 -12.28 -12.66 9.38
CA SER A 38 -12.58 -13.81 8.55
C SER A 38 -12.13 -13.60 7.11
N CYS A 39 -12.09 -14.67 6.32
CA CYS A 39 -11.74 -14.60 4.89
C CYS A 39 -12.70 -13.68 4.09
N ASP A 40 -13.96 -13.57 4.52
CA ASP A 40 -14.98 -12.74 3.85
C ASP A 40 -14.72 -11.23 4.02
N ASP A 41 -13.88 -10.86 4.99
CA ASP A 41 -13.46 -9.47 5.22
C ASP A 41 -12.35 -9.04 4.26
N PHE A 42 -11.69 -9.98 3.57
CA PHE A 42 -10.58 -9.68 2.67
C PHE A 42 -11.09 -9.19 1.32
N LYS A 43 -11.34 -7.90 1.24
CA LYS A 43 -11.75 -7.17 0.04
C LYS A 43 -11.14 -5.79 0.00
N HIS A 44 -11.11 -5.15 -1.18
CA HIS A 44 -10.67 -3.76 -1.28
C HIS A 44 -11.51 -2.86 -0.36
N GLY A 45 -10.85 -1.96 0.35
CA GLY A 45 -11.49 -0.90 1.13
C GLY A 45 -11.48 0.42 0.38
N VAL A 46 -11.88 1.49 1.06
CA VAL A 46 -11.87 2.85 0.50
C VAL A 46 -10.44 3.35 0.27
N ASN A 47 -9.55 3.06 1.22
CA ASN A 47 -8.17 3.58 1.25
C ASN A 47 -7.11 2.47 1.15
N TYR A 48 -7.51 1.27 0.73
CA TYR A 48 -6.57 0.17 0.57
C TYR A 48 -7.07 -0.89 -0.41
N ARG A 49 -6.13 -1.62 -0.99
CA ARG A 49 -6.38 -2.78 -1.84
C ARG A 49 -5.72 -4.01 -1.25
N VAL A 50 -6.45 -5.12 -1.25
CA VAL A 50 -5.92 -6.45 -0.90
C VAL A 50 -5.25 -7.04 -2.14
N GLU A 51 -4.04 -7.56 -2.00
CA GLU A 51 -3.35 -8.33 -3.03
C GLU A 51 -4.17 -9.54 -3.46
N ASP A 52 -4.08 -9.90 -4.74
CA ASP A 52 -4.82 -11.00 -5.38
C ASP A 52 -6.35 -10.85 -5.37
N TYR A 53 -6.95 -9.93 -4.59
CA TYR A 53 -8.39 -9.72 -4.61
C TYR A 53 -8.83 -8.95 -5.86
N GLY A 54 -9.97 -9.33 -6.42
CA GLY A 54 -10.59 -8.58 -7.53
C GLY A 54 -9.79 -8.62 -8.83
N GLY A 55 -8.91 -9.60 -9.02
CA GLY A 55 -8.04 -9.70 -10.20
C GLY A 55 -8.80 -9.67 -11.54
N LYS A 56 -10.04 -10.20 -11.59
CA LYS A 56 -10.92 -10.14 -12.78
C LYS A 56 -11.26 -8.72 -13.22
N THR A 57 -11.30 -7.78 -12.27
CA THR A 57 -11.53 -6.36 -12.54
C THR A 57 -10.22 -5.64 -12.81
N SER A 58 -9.15 -5.95 -12.07
CA SER A 58 -7.85 -5.28 -12.20
C SER A 58 -7.10 -5.65 -13.48
N HIS A 59 -7.19 -6.91 -13.90
CA HIS A 59 -6.48 -7.43 -15.05
C HIS A 59 -6.83 -6.71 -16.37
N PRO A 60 -8.10 -6.51 -16.77
CA PRO A 60 -8.42 -5.80 -18.00
C PRO A 60 -7.95 -4.34 -17.99
N ILE A 61 -7.95 -3.68 -16.83
CA ILE A 61 -7.41 -2.31 -16.69
C ILE A 61 -5.91 -2.30 -16.97
N TRP A 62 -5.17 -3.23 -16.36
CA TRP A 62 -3.74 -3.37 -16.60
C TRP A 62 -3.44 -3.72 -18.07
N GLN A 63 -4.20 -4.66 -18.65
CA GLN A 63 -4.08 -5.03 -20.06
C GLN A 63 -4.30 -3.86 -21.01
N GLY A 64 -5.28 -2.99 -20.71
CA GLY A 64 -5.50 -1.75 -21.45
C GLY A 64 -4.28 -0.83 -21.45
N PHE A 65 -3.57 -0.76 -20.33
CA PHE A 65 -2.32 0.00 -20.23
C PHE A 65 -1.17 -0.68 -20.99
N VAL A 66 -0.86 -1.94 -20.71
CA VAL A 66 0.32 -2.60 -21.31
C VAL A 66 0.21 -2.83 -22.81
N THR A 67 -1.00 -3.03 -23.35
CA THR A 67 -1.22 -3.24 -24.80
C THR A 67 -0.84 -1.99 -25.60
N SER A 68 -0.96 -0.80 -25.00
CA SER A 68 -0.54 0.46 -25.62
C SER A 68 0.97 0.72 -25.52
N SER A 69 1.72 -0.18 -24.86
CA SER A 69 3.17 -0.06 -24.67
C SER A 69 3.96 -0.92 -25.67
N VAL A 70 5.21 -0.52 -25.93
CA VAL A 70 6.13 -1.26 -26.82
C VAL A 70 6.66 -2.55 -26.17
N ASN A 71 6.57 -2.66 -24.83
CA ASN A 71 7.07 -3.79 -24.05
C ASN A 71 5.91 -4.67 -23.53
N LYS A 72 5.52 -5.66 -24.33
CA LYS A 72 4.40 -6.57 -24.06
C LYS A 72 4.68 -7.66 -23.00
N ASN A 73 5.85 -7.65 -22.37
CA ASN A 73 6.31 -8.76 -21.52
C ASN A 73 5.69 -8.81 -20.11
N THR A 74 4.74 -7.95 -19.77
CA THR A 74 4.14 -7.93 -18.42
C THR A 74 2.66 -8.29 -18.45
N TYR A 75 2.38 -9.60 -18.53
CA TYR A 75 1.02 -10.14 -18.62
C TYR A 75 0.20 -10.00 -17.33
N LEU A 76 0.85 -10.00 -16.16
CA LEU A 76 0.17 -10.02 -14.86
C LEU A 76 0.31 -8.69 -14.10
N PHE A 77 -0.85 -8.15 -13.71
CA PHE A 77 -0.94 -7.06 -12.75
C PHE A 77 -0.64 -7.59 -11.35
N MET A 78 0.12 -6.82 -10.59
CA MET A 78 0.36 -7.04 -9.16
C MET A 78 0.10 -5.70 -8.47
N GLU A 79 -0.51 -5.70 -7.29
CA GLU A 79 -0.88 -4.45 -6.59
C GLU A 79 0.34 -3.58 -6.30
N GLU A 80 1.50 -4.20 -6.10
CA GLU A 80 2.79 -3.54 -5.93
C GLU A 80 3.24 -2.69 -7.14
N LYS A 81 2.63 -2.92 -8.32
CA LYS A 81 2.87 -2.16 -9.56
C LYS A 81 1.97 -0.94 -9.67
N HIS A 82 1.03 -0.75 -8.74
CA HIS A 82 0.11 0.38 -8.78
C HIS A 82 0.87 1.68 -8.44
N PRO A 83 0.95 2.65 -9.36
CA PRO A 83 1.80 3.84 -9.23
C PRO A 83 1.27 4.90 -8.26
N LEU A 84 0.26 4.58 -7.47
CA LEU A 84 -0.30 5.45 -6.44
C LEU A 84 -0.33 4.79 -5.06
N GLN A 85 0.05 3.52 -4.97
CA GLN A 85 0.24 2.87 -3.67
C GLN A 85 1.62 3.23 -3.15
N THR A 86 1.69 3.71 -1.93
CA THR A 86 2.94 4.15 -1.27
C THR A 86 3.15 3.48 0.08
N SER A 87 2.21 2.64 0.51
CA SER A 87 2.31 1.86 1.72
C SER A 87 1.86 0.44 1.51
N PHE A 88 2.39 -0.47 2.33
CA PHE A 88 1.92 -1.84 2.37
C PHE A 88 1.94 -2.40 3.79
N LEU A 89 1.18 -3.48 3.99
CA LEU A 89 1.15 -4.23 5.23
C LEU A 89 0.97 -5.71 4.90
N HIS A 90 1.85 -6.56 5.40
CA HIS A 90 1.73 -8.01 5.32
C HIS A 90 1.21 -8.56 6.63
N CYS A 91 0.22 -9.45 6.55
CA CYS A 91 -0.32 -10.14 7.71
C CYS A 91 -0.46 -11.65 7.48
N ASP A 92 0.14 -12.44 8.36
CA ASP A 92 -0.02 -13.89 8.41
C ASP A 92 -1.36 -14.25 9.03
N LEU A 93 -2.07 -15.14 8.35
CA LEU A 93 -3.36 -15.64 8.75
C LEU A 93 -3.19 -16.79 9.73
N THR A 94 -4.07 -16.82 10.73
CA THR A 94 -4.17 -17.96 11.66
C THR A 94 -4.89 -19.15 11.02
N THR A 95 -5.77 -18.87 10.06
CA THR A 95 -6.50 -19.86 9.27
C THR A 95 -6.34 -19.49 7.80
N PRO A 96 -5.88 -20.40 6.94
CA PRO A 96 -5.72 -20.09 5.52
C PRO A 96 -7.05 -19.74 4.85
N CYS A 97 -7.00 -18.83 3.88
CA CYS A 97 -8.15 -18.38 3.12
C CYS A 97 -8.01 -18.72 1.64
N LEU A 98 -9.13 -19.01 0.98
CA LEU A 98 -9.19 -19.18 -0.47
C LEU A 98 -9.41 -17.82 -1.14
N LEU A 99 -8.43 -17.37 -1.94
CA LEU A 99 -8.50 -16.11 -2.68
C LEU A 99 -8.45 -16.39 -4.19
N ASP A 100 -9.26 -15.67 -4.96
CA ASP A 100 -9.33 -15.78 -6.42
C ASP A 100 -8.19 -14.97 -7.07
N ALA A 101 -7.07 -15.62 -7.36
CA ALA A 101 -5.90 -14.98 -7.93
C ALA A 101 -5.71 -15.37 -9.41
N LEU A 102 -5.10 -14.47 -10.18
CA LEU A 102 -4.73 -14.75 -11.56
C LEU A 102 -3.32 -15.37 -11.60
N ARG A 103 -3.20 -16.58 -12.17
CA ARG A 103 -1.90 -17.22 -12.39
C ARG A 103 -1.88 -17.89 -13.77
N ALA A 104 -0.87 -17.58 -14.57
CA ALA A 104 -0.72 -18.12 -15.93
C ALA A 104 -2.03 -18.03 -16.75
N ASP A 105 -2.59 -16.82 -16.79
CA ASP A 105 -3.81 -16.45 -17.53
C ASP A 105 -5.11 -17.14 -17.10
N ASN A 106 -5.12 -17.86 -15.97
CA ASN A 106 -6.32 -18.48 -15.41
C ASN A 106 -6.62 -17.96 -14.00
N PHE A 107 -7.88 -17.62 -13.77
CA PHE A 107 -8.41 -17.28 -12.44
C PHE A 107 -8.72 -18.56 -11.69
N ALA A 108 -8.06 -18.76 -10.56
CA ALA A 108 -8.29 -19.92 -9.71
C ALA A 108 -8.24 -19.52 -8.23
N ASN A 109 -8.95 -20.28 -7.41
CA ASN A 109 -8.90 -20.13 -5.98
C ASN A 109 -7.60 -20.74 -5.44
N TYR A 110 -6.81 -19.92 -4.76
CA TYR A 110 -5.58 -20.34 -4.11
C TYR A 110 -5.71 -20.20 -2.60
N THR A 111 -5.26 -21.24 -1.89
CA THR A 111 -5.11 -21.16 -0.45
C THR A 111 -3.93 -20.26 -0.11
N ARG A 112 -4.19 -19.21 0.66
CA ARG A 112 -3.22 -18.24 1.16
C ARG A 112 -3.19 -18.30 2.67
N SER A 113 -1.98 -18.37 3.23
CA SER A 113 -1.75 -18.27 4.68
C SER A 113 -1.38 -16.86 5.12
N TYR A 114 -1.46 -15.87 4.22
CA TYR A 114 -1.18 -14.47 4.47
C TYR A 114 -2.06 -13.58 3.59
N ILE A 115 -2.13 -12.30 3.95
CA ILE A 115 -2.69 -11.22 3.12
C ILE A 115 -1.68 -10.08 3.03
N VAL A 116 -1.75 -9.32 1.93
CA VAL A 116 -1.02 -8.06 1.79
C VAL A 116 -2.01 -6.96 1.45
N LEU A 117 -1.97 -5.87 2.21
CA LEU A 117 -2.73 -4.65 1.96
C LEU A 117 -1.81 -3.60 1.37
N PHE A 118 -2.28 -2.88 0.35
CA PHE A 118 -1.62 -1.75 -0.27
C PHE A 118 -2.46 -0.49 -0.08
N GLY A 119 -1.83 0.64 0.26
CA GLY A 119 -2.49 1.92 0.49
C GLY A 119 -1.73 3.09 -0.12
N PRO A 120 -2.37 4.25 -0.26
CA PRO A 120 -3.67 4.61 0.33
C PRO A 120 -4.86 4.51 -0.64
N ARG A 121 -4.70 3.91 -1.84
CA ARG A 121 -5.78 3.87 -2.84
C ARG A 121 -6.59 2.60 -2.73
N GLY A 122 -7.92 2.71 -2.65
CA GLY A 122 -8.85 1.57 -2.74
C GLY A 122 -9.25 1.18 -4.17
N THR A 123 -9.18 2.15 -5.09
CA THR A 123 -9.62 2.00 -6.49
C THR A 123 -8.44 1.86 -7.43
N LEU A 124 -8.69 1.22 -8.58
CA LEU A 124 -7.75 1.12 -9.68
C LEU A 124 -8.42 1.62 -10.96
N SER A 125 -7.73 2.46 -11.73
CA SER A 125 -8.20 3.00 -13.00
C SER A 125 -7.08 3.04 -14.03
N LEU A 126 -7.45 3.07 -15.32
CA LEU A 126 -6.47 3.17 -16.40
C LEU A 126 -5.66 4.48 -16.32
N SER A 127 -6.30 5.57 -15.88
CA SER A 127 -5.66 6.89 -15.73
C SER A 127 -4.61 6.96 -14.62
N ASP A 128 -4.58 5.99 -13.71
CA ASP A 128 -3.54 5.93 -12.68
C ASP A 128 -2.17 5.60 -13.31
N PHE A 129 -2.17 4.95 -14.47
CA PHE A 129 -0.97 4.57 -15.19
C PHE A 129 -0.58 5.59 -16.23
N GLN A 130 0.72 5.86 -16.32
CA GLN A 130 1.28 6.75 -17.31
C GLN A 130 2.57 6.16 -17.86
N HIS A 131 2.72 6.24 -19.18
CA HIS A 131 3.92 5.81 -19.88
C HIS A 131 5.07 6.80 -19.66
N GLY A 132 6.28 6.27 -19.64
CA GLY A 132 7.51 7.05 -19.63
C GLY A 132 8.62 6.36 -18.85
N PRO A 133 9.84 6.92 -18.87
CA PRO A 133 10.95 6.39 -18.11
C PRO A 133 10.60 6.31 -16.61
N PRO A 134 11.00 5.25 -15.89
CA PRO A 134 10.83 5.15 -14.46
C PRO A 134 11.33 6.40 -13.72
N GLY A 135 10.47 6.94 -12.86
CA GLY A 135 10.74 8.14 -12.07
C GLY A 135 10.64 9.49 -12.82
N SER A 136 10.27 9.51 -14.11
CA SER A 136 10.17 10.78 -14.87
C SER A 136 9.02 11.69 -14.44
N LYS A 137 8.06 11.21 -13.65
CA LYS A 137 6.91 11.97 -13.13
C LYS A 137 6.82 11.98 -11.59
N CYS A 138 7.95 11.89 -10.90
CA CYS A 138 7.97 12.09 -9.45
C CYS A 138 7.78 13.58 -9.12
N THR A 139 6.65 13.94 -8.51
CA THR A 139 6.30 15.34 -8.21
C THR A 139 7.05 15.91 -7.00
N HIS A 140 7.51 15.06 -6.08
CA HIS A 140 8.24 15.45 -4.87
C HIS A 140 9.72 15.07 -4.93
N GLY A 141 10.26 14.89 -6.14
CA GLY A 141 11.64 14.45 -6.33
C GLY A 141 11.84 12.95 -6.13
N LYS A 142 13.11 12.56 -6.07
CA LYS A 142 13.55 11.17 -6.00
C LYS A 142 14.48 10.94 -4.82
N THR A 143 14.51 9.71 -4.33
CA THR A 143 15.56 9.23 -3.42
C THR A 143 16.87 8.96 -4.19
N GLU A 144 17.97 8.75 -3.47
CA GLU A 144 19.28 8.35 -4.05
C GLU A 144 19.21 7.06 -4.88
N LEU A 145 18.17 6.24 -4.68
CA LEU A 145 17.92 4.98 -5.39
C LEU A 145 16.91 5.15 -6.57
N ASP A 146 16.69 6.40 -7.00
CA ASP A 146 15.77 6.79 -8.09
C ASP A 146 14.28 6.50 -7.83
N PHE A 147 13.86 6.28 -6.58
CA PHE A 147 12.44 6.11 -6.25
C PHE A 147 11.76 7.47 -6.02
N CYS A 148 10.55 7.63 -6.53
CA CYS A 148 9.69 8.77 -6.22
C CYS A 148 9.44 8.88 -4.73
N ILE A 149 9.65 10.09 -4.21
CA ILE A 149 9.23 10.45 -2.86
C ILE A 149 7.70 10.58 -2.87
N ALA A 150 7.06 9.83 -2.00
CA ALA A 150 5.62 9.85 -1.84
C ALA A 150 5.16 11.24 -1.31
N PRO A 151 4.06 11.82 -1.85
CA PRO A 151 3.43 13.00 -1.25
C PRO A 151 3.07 12.80 0.23
N PRO A 152 2.82 13.88 0.98
CA PRO A 152 2.12 13.79 2.25
C PRO A 152 0.75 13.12 2.07
N ARG A 153 0.35 12.29 3.05
CA ARG A 153 -0.91 11.55 3.00
C ARG A 153 -2.15 12.43 2.81
N SER A 154 -2.17 13.62 3.40
CA SER A 154 -3.25 14.59 3.27
C SER A 154 -3.53 14.97 1.81
N GLU A 155 -2.49 15.06 0.98
CA GLU A 155 -2.61 15.34 -0.46
C GLU A 155 -3.12 14.13 -1.25
N MET A 156 -2.79 12.92 -0.79
CA MET A 156 -3.23 11.68 -1.42
C MET A 156 -4.71 11.37 -1.17
N GLU A 157 -5.22 11.69 0.02
CA GLU A 157 -6.64 11.49 0.38
C GLU A 157 -7.54 12.50 -0.36
N THR A 158 -7.07 13.75 -0.52
CA THR A 158 -7.79 14.85 -1.20
C THR A 158 -7.89 14.65 -2.73
N SER A 159 -7.01 13.84 -3.32
CA SER A 159 -7.00 13.52 -4.75
C SER A 159 -7.84 12.29 -5.11
N THR A 160 -8.70 11.82 -4.20
CA THR A 160 -9.78 10.88 -4.52
C THR A 160 -10.92 11.68 -5.16
N PRO A 161 -11.40 11.34 -6.37
CA PRO A 161 -12.53 12.03 -6.97
C PRO A 161 -13.78 11.73 -6.12
N GLY A 162 -14.09 12.63 -5.18
CA GLY A 162 -15.21 12.43 -4.26
C GLY A 162 -15.35 13.44 -3.11
N SER A 163 -14.30 14.18 -2.72
CA SER A 163 -14.41 15.15 -1.63
C SER A 163 -14.02 16.57 -2.05
N LYS A 164 -14.89 17.20 -2.83
CA LYS A 164 -15.00 18.66 -2.87
C LYS A 164 -16.36 19.03 -2.30
N ILE A 165 -16.48 19.03 -0.98
CA ILE A 165 -17.48 19.85 -0.30
C ILE A 165 -16.70 20.92 0.43
N GLY A 166 -16.75 22.13 -0.12
CA GLY A 166 -16.13 23.31 0.48
C GLY A 166 -16.83 23.62 1.81
N ILE A 167 -16.03 23.80 2.86
CA ILE A 167 -16.45 24.57 4.02
C ILE A 167 -15.38 25.63 4.22
N THR A 168 -15.75 26.83 3.78
CA THR A 168 -15.11 28.10 4.07
C THR A 168 -14.95 28.25 5.59
N ALA A 169 -13.73 28.54 6.04
CA ALA A 169 -13.43 28.91 7.41
C ALA A 169 -14.15 30.21 7.81
N PRO A 170 -14.27 30.48 9.12
CA PRO A 170 -13.64 31.70 9.61
C PRO A 170 -12.79 31.49 10.87
N SER A 171 -11.65 32.16 10.85
CA SER A 171 -10.62 32.31 11.87
C SER A 171 -11.12 33.01 13.15
N ARG A 172 -10.67 32.60 14.34
CA ARG A 172 -10.56 33.49 15.52
C ARG A 172 -9.57 32.99 16.61
N SER A 173 -8.44 33.71 16.69
CA SER A 173 -7.56 34.10 17.81
C SER A 173 -7.36 33.25 19.09
N GLU A 174 -6.08 32.93 19.31
CA GLU A 174 -5.22 32.91 20.53
C GLU A 174 -5.84 32.93 21.95
N MET A 175 -5.34 32.03 22.82
CA MET A 175 -5.01 32.33 24.22
C MET A 175 -4.03 31.27 24.80
N GLU A 176 -2.85 31.72 25.23
CA GLU A 176 -1.88 30.99 26.07
C GLU A 176 -2.41 30.79 27.51
N THR A 177 -2.05 29.69 28.17
CA THR A 177 -1.67 29.63 29.61
C THR A 177 -0.94 28.31 29.92
N THR A 178 0.08 28.44 30.76
CA THR A 178 1.20 27.53 31.09
C THR A 178 0.90 26.50 32.19
N GLY A 179 1.35 25.24 32.01
CA GLY A 179 1.84 24.27 33.03
C GLY A 179 0.85 23.61 34.02
N PRO A 180 1.17 22.44 34.64
CA PRO A 180 2.52 21.89 34.86
C PRO A 180 2.72 20.42 34.42
N SER A 181 3.99 20.00 34.53
CA SER A 181 4.56 18.68 34.26
C SER A 181 3.99 17.54 35.11
N SER A 182 3.88 16.35 34.52
CA SER A 182 4.12 15.09 35.23
C SER A 182 4.85 14.12 34.30
N GLU A 183 6.05 13.74 34.71
CA GLU A 183 6.78 12.58 34.21
C GLU A 183 6.00 11.30 34.51
N ASN A 184 5.85 10.46 33.49
CA ASN A 184 5.59 9.04 33.70
C ASN A 184 6.42 8.29 32.64
N ASN A 185 7.64 7.94 33.02
CA ASN A 185 8.40 6.89 32.34
C ASN A 185 7.67 5.57 32.57
N GLY A 186 7.38 4.86 31.48
CA GLY A 186 6.69 3.57 31.53
C GLY A 186 6.74 2.87 30.18
N GLU A 187 7.92 2.30 29.88
CA GLU A 187 8.04 0.96 29.28
C GLU A 187 7.19 0.70 28.01
N SER A 188 7.67 1.14 26.84
CA SER A 188 7.08 0.72 25.55
C SER A 188 8.09 0.46 24.42
N GLU A 189 9.39 0.50 24.68
CA GLU A 189 10.41 0.39 23.62
C GLU A 189 10.92 -1.04 23.35
N GLU A 190 10.76 -1.98 24.30
CA GLU A 190 11.34 -3.32 24.14
C GLU A 190 10.50 -4.28 23.28
N VAL A 191 9.17 -4.12 23.28
CA VAL A 191 8.28 -5.06 22.58
C VAL A 191 8.35 -4.85 21.07
N ASN A 192 8.42 -3.60 20.60
CA ASN A 192 8.50 -3.32 19.16
C ASN A 192 9.81 -3.81 18.53
N SER A 193 10.91 -3.76 19.28
CA SER A 193 12.22 -4.22 18.80
C SER A 193 12.23 -5.73 18.55
N ILE A 194 11.78 -6.54 19.52
CA ILE A 194 11.78 -8.01 19.40
C ILE A 194 10.89 -8.50 18.27
N PHE A 195 9.68 -7.94 18.11
CA PHE A 195 8.79 -8.35 17.02
C PHE A 195 9.36 -8.01 15.64
N VAL A 196 10.06 -6.87 15.53
CA VAL A 196 10.75 -6.47 14.29
C VAL A 196 11.92 -7.42 13.98
N TYR A 197 12.76 -7.77 14.97
CA TYR A 197 13.86 -8.71 14.77
C TYR A 197 13.39 -10.13 14.44
N LEU A 198 12.29 -10.60 15.05
CA LEU A 198 11.69 -11.90 14.73
C LEU A 198 11.13 -11.93 13.30
N CYS A 199 10.49 -10.86 12.82
CA CYS A 199 10.02 -10.77 11.43
C CYS A 199 11.20 -10.75 10.42
N ILE A 200 12.31 -10.06 10.74
CA ILE A 200 13.52 -10.03 9.88
C ILE A 200 14.19 -11.41 9.82
N ALA A 201 14.40 -12.06 10.98
CA ALA A 201 15.07 -13.35 11.06
C ALA A 201 14.28 -14.47 10.36
N PHE A 202 12.95 -14.43 10.41
CA PHE A 202 12.10 -15.43 9.75
C PHE A 202 12.20 -15.35 8.23
N MET A 203 12.34 -14.16 7.64
CA MET A 203 12.51 -13.99 6.19
C MET A 203 13.86 -14.50 5.67
N SER A 204 14.94 -14.37 6.46
CA SER A 204 16.26 -14.91 6.11
C SER A 204 16.32 -16.44 6.07
N LEU A 205 15.32 -17.12 6.63
CA LEU A 205 15.19 -18.58 6.59
C LEU A 205 14.48 -19.10 5.33
N PHE A 206 13.84 -18.24 4.54
CA PHE A 206 13.07 -18.61 3.34
C PHE A 206 13.56 -17.93 2.04
N LEU A 207 14.69 -17.22 2.11
CA LEU A 207 15.51 -16.77 0.98
C LEU A 207 16.64 -17.77 0.73
#